data_AF-A0A9X1ZJP4-F1
#
_entry.id   AF-A0A9X1ZJP4-F1
#
_cell.length_a   1.000
_cell.length_b   1.000
_cell.length_c   1.000
_cell.angle_alpha   90.00
_cell.angle_beta   90.00
_cell.angle_gamma   90.00
#
_symmetry.space_group_name_H-M   'P 1'
#
loop_
_entity.id
_entity.type
_entity.pdbx_description
1 polymer ?
#
loop_
_entity_poly.entity_id
_entity_poly.type
_entity_poly.pdbx_seq_one_letter_code
_entity_poly.pdbx_strand_id
1 'polypeptide(L)' 'MKMTNVINAIEDPFDGIVSAFFFEAGELVSDGMLLAEVVAEVEALESTETEESA' A
#
# COMPACT_ATOMS: atom_id res chain seq x y z
N MET A 1 8.70 -13.73 31.59
CA MET A 1 7.65 -13.73 30.54
C MET A 1 8.33 -13.74 29.18
N LYS A 2 7.98 -14.66 28.28
CA LYS A 2 8.40 -14.56 26.87
C LYS A 2 7.52 -13.49 26.23
N MET A 3 8.13 -12.36 25.84
CA MET A 3 7.47 -11.38 25.00
C MET A 3 7.48 -11.94 23.58
N THR A 4 6.48 -12.74 23.23
CA THR A 4 6.32 -13.20 21.86
C THR A 4 5.94 -11.99 21.03
N ASN A 5 6.85 -11.49 20.19
CA ASN A 5 6.51 -10.49 19.18
C ASN A 5 5.50 -11.16 18.23
N VAL A 6 4.24 -10.78 18.34
CA VAL A 6 3.21 -11.20 17.37
C VAL A 6 3.46 -10.38 16.12
N ILE A 7 4.02 -11.02 15.08
CA ILE A 7 4.17 -10.42 13.77
C ILE A 7 2.90 -10.80 12.99
N ASN A 8 1.91 -9.92 12.99
CA ASN A 8 0.80 -10.02 12.04
C ASN A 8 1.27 -9.31 10.76
N ALA A 9 1.40 -10.06 9.66
CA ALA A 9 1.56 -9.44 8.35
C ALA A 9 0.26 -8.67 8.03
N ILE A 10 0.41 -7.49 7.42
CA ILE A 10 -0.72 -6.76 6.86
C ILE A 10 -0.93 -7.31 5.46
N GLU A 11 -2.16 -7.70 5.15
CA GLU A 11 -2.58 -8.14 3.82
C GLU A 11 -3.52 -7.08 3.26
N ASP A 12 -3.36 -6.78 1.97
CA ASP A 12 -4.25 -5.86 1.27
C ASP A 12 -5.57 -6.58 0.90
N PRO A 13 -6.74 -5.92 0.97
CA PRO A 13 -8.01 -6.52 0.56
C PRO A 13 -8.13 -6.82 -0.94
N PHE A 14 -7.25 -6.32 -1.80
CA PHE A 14 -7.29 -6.57 -3.24
C PHE A 14 -5.89 -6.66 -3.89
N ASP A 15 -5.83 -7.24 -5.09
CA ASP A 15 -4.62 -7.26 -5.92
C ASP A 15 -4.43 -5.91 -6.64
N GLY A 16 -3.21 -5.37 -6.61
CA GLY A 16 -2.90 -4.06 -7.15
C GLY A 16 -1.41 -3.75 -7.19
N ILE A 17 -1.09 -2.55 -7.67
CA ILE A 17 0.27 -2.02 -7.71
C ILE A 17 0.42 -0.99 -6.59
N VAL A 18 1.44 -1.18 -5.74
CA VAL A 18 1.77 -0.19 -4.71
C VAL A 18 2.39 1.05 -5.38
N SER A 19 1.74 2.21 -5.23
CA SER A 19 2.19 3.47 -5.80
C SER A 19 3.07 4.28 -4.83
N ALA A 20 2.82 4.17 -3.52
CA ALA A 20 3.55 4.88 -2.49
C ALA A 20 3.53 4.16 -1.12
N PHE A 21 4.55 4.43 -0.31
CA PHE A 21 4.60 4.11 1.13
C PHE A 21 4.70 5.40 1.94
N PHE A 22 4.05 5.42 3.11
CA PHE A 22 3.98 6.59 3.99
C PHE A 22 4.62 6.34 5.36
N PHE A 23 5.52 5.35 5.45
CA PHE A 23 6.26 5.01 6.67
C PHE A 23 7.67 4.52 6.32
N GLU A 24 8.58 4.58 7.30
CA GLU A 24 9.93 4.05 7.21
C GLU A 24 10.11 2.76 8.02
N ALA A 25 11.11 1.95 7.65
CA ALA A 25 11.40 0.72 8.37
C ALA A 25 11.79 0.98 9.84
N GLY A 26 11.05 0.40 10.78
CA GLY A 26 11.25 0.59 12.22
C GLY A 26 10.51 1.80 12.81
N GLU A 27 9.75 2.53 12.01
CA GLU A 27 8.85 3.59 12.47
C GLU A 27 7.67 3.00 13.27
N LEU A 28 7.31 3.67 14.37
CA LEU A 28 6.11 3.33 15.13
C LEU A 28 4.87 3.93 14.45
N VAL A 29 3.92 3.08 14.09
CA VAL A 29 2.65 3.48 13.47
C VAL A 29 1.49 3.36 14.47
N SER A 30 0.40 4.08 14.22
CA SER A 30 -0.82 4.07 15.04
C SER A 30 -1.99 3.46 14.29
N ASP A 31 -2.97 2.92 15.03
CA ASP A 31 -4.18 2.35 14.44
C ASP A 31 -4.91 3.38 13.56
N GLY A 32 -5.28 2.96 12.34
CA GLY A 32 -5.96 3.79 11.35
C GLY A 32 -5.05 4.70 10.52
N MET A 33 -3.73 4.63 10.70
CA MET A 33 -2.77 5.35 9.86
C MET A 33 -2.72 4.74 8.45
N LEU A 34 -2.67 5.60 7.43
CA LEU A 34 -2.42 5.18 6.05
C LEU A 34 -0.95 4.76 5.90
N LEU A 35 -0.71 3.53 5.46
CA LEU A 35 0.64 2.96 5.34
C LEU A 35 1.13 2.89 3.89
N ALA A 36 0.24 2.57 2.97
CA ALA A 36 0.53 2.47 1.54
C ALA A 36 -0.67 2.92 0.73
N GLU A 37 -0.40 3.38 -0.50
CA GLU A 37 -1.39 3.58 -1.53
C GLU A 37 -1.24 2.46 -2.55
N VAL A 38 -2.36 1.78 -2.85
CA VAL A 38 -2.40 0.66 -3.79
C VAL A 38 -3.44 0.98 -4.84
N VAL A 39 -3.01 0.98 -6.11
CA VAL A 39 -3.90 1.15 -7.26
C VAL A 39 -4.36 -0.22 -7.69
N ALA A 40 -5.68 -0.44 -7.70
CA ALA A 40 -6.26 -1.72 -8.12
C ALA A 40 -5.91 -2.00 -9.59
N GLU A 41 -5.56 -3.24 -9.94
CA GLU A 41 -5.17 -3.59 -11.31
C GLU A 41 -6.25 -3.25 -12.35
N VAL A 42 -7.53 -3.31 -11.98
CA VAL A 42 -8.66 -2.93 -12.83
C VAL A 42 -8.73 -1.42 -13.11
N GLU A 43 -8.28 -0.58 -12.17
CA GLU A 43 -8.26 0.89 -12.33
C GLU A 43 -6.96 1.38 -13.00
N ALA A 44 -5.88 0.59 -12.93
CA ALA A 44 -4.63 0.90 -13.60
C ALA A 44 -4.74 0.90 -15.14
N LEU A 45 -5.70 0.15 -15.70
CA LEU A 45 -5.93 0.09 -17.15
C LEU A 45 -6.69 1.31 -17.70
N GLU A 46 -7.41 2.05 -16.86
CA GLU A 46 -8.16 3.25 -17.29
C GLU A 46 -7.29 4.52 -17.31
N SER A 47 -6.11 4.50 -16.67
CA SER A 47 -5.24 5.68 -16.54
C SER A 47 -4.15 5.77 -17.63
N THR A 48 -4.03 4.80 -18.53
CA THR A 48 -3.03 4.82 -19.62
C THR A 48 -3.53 5.40 -20.95
N GLU A 49 -4.70 6.04 -20.99
CA GLU A 49 -5.28 6.59 -22.22
C GLU A 49 -5.53 8.11 -22.13
N THR A 50 -4.53 8.92 -21.74
CA THR A 50 -4.48 10.33 -22.14
C THR A 50 -3.03 10.81 -22.18
N GLU A 51 -2.69 11.57 -23.23
CA GLU A 51 -1.41 12.25 -23.51
C GLU A 51 -0.40 11.52 -24.42
N GLU A 52 -0.74 11.43 -25.72
CA GLU A 52 0.20 11.82 -26.77
C GLU A 52 -0.56 12.46 -27.95
N SER A 53 -0.68 13.79 -27.93
CA SER A 53 -1.04 14.61 -29.09
C SER A 53 -0.43 16.00 -28.89
N ALA A 54 0.81 16.16 -29.33
CA ALA A 54 1.42 17.45 -29.66
C ALA A 54 2.49 17.25 -30.75
#